data_AF-A0A1G6QKI3-F1
#
_entry.id   AF-A0A1G6QKI3-F1
#
_cell.length_a   1.000
_cell.length_b   1.000
_cell.length_c   1.000
_cell.angle_alpha   90.00
_cell.angle_beta   90.00
_cell.angle_gamma   90.00
#
_symmetry.space_group_name_H-M   'P 1'
#
loop_
_entity.id
_entity.type
_entity.pdbx_description
1 polymer ?
#
loop_
_entity_poly.entity_id
_entity_poly.type
_entity_poly.pdbx_seq_one_letter_code
_entity_poly.pdbx_strand_id
1 'polypeptide(L)'
;MTDAELLAELAGLLDRLDPPPPRVHAAAVLAGAFLGVDWDLLDLVPQPCAAVRGDGAVWRRGEDVLIELGARVTGLVAPRLGVAHAEIHSREGARVLPVDEVGCFSGDLPSGRVRVVLRRPGSAPLVSPWLR
;
A
#
# COMPACT_ATOMS: atom_id res chain seq x y z
N MET A 1 28.22 20.80 -12.02
CA MET A 1 27.44 19.59 -11.78
C MET A 1 28.21 18.70 -10.84
N THR A 2 27.77 18.64 -9.59
CA THR A 2 28.32 17.77 -8.55
C THR A 2 27.63 16.41 -8.58
N ASP A 3 28.26 15.39 -7.98
CA ASP A 3 27.65 14.06 -7.84
C ASP A 3 26.30 14.12 -7.11
N ALA A 4 26.15 15.05 -6.17
CA ALA A 4 24.89 15.29 -5.46
C ALA A 4 23.79 15.83 -6.39
N GLU A 5 24.13 16.73 -7.32
CA GLU A 5 23.19 17.25 -8.31
C GLU A 5 22.76 16.16 -9.31
N LEU A 6 23.71 15.32 -9.75
CA LEU A 6 23.42 14.21 -10.65
C LEU A 6 22.49 13.17 -9.99
N LEU A 7 22.76 12.82 -8.73
CA LEU A 7 21.93 11.89 -7.98
C LEU A 7 20.52 12.44 -7.72
N ALA A 8 20.40 13.75 -7.47
CA ALA A 8 19.10 14.41 -7.32
C ALA A 8 18.30 14.41 -8.64
N GLU A 9 18.95 14.67 -9.77
CA GLU A 9 18.29 14.58 -11.09
C GLU A 9 17.86 13.16 -11.43
N LEU A 10 18.71 12.16 -11.16
CA LEU A 10 18.39 10.76 -11.37
C LEU A 10 17.22 10.32 -10.48
N ALA A 11 17.21 10.71 -9.21
CA ALA A 11 16.09 10.44 -8.29
C ALA A 11 14.80 11.07 -8.81
N GLY A 12 14.84 12.33 -9.26
CA GLY A 12 13.67 12.99 -9.86
C GLY A 12 13.21 12.34 -11.17
N LEU A 13 14.11 11.76 -11.95
CA LEU A 13 13.76 11.01 -13.16
C LEU A 13 13.09 9.68 -12.82
N LEU A 14 13.59 8.96 -11.82
CA LEU A 14 12.98 7.73 -11.31
C LEU A 14 11.60 7.98 -10.69
N ASP A 15 11.43 9.10 -9.96
CA ASP A 15 10.12 9.51 -9.42
C ASP A 15 9.08 9.73 -10.51
N ARG A 16 9.47 10.30 -11.66
CA ARG A 16 8.58 10.47 -12.82
C ARG A 16 8.22 9.16 -13.52
N LEU A 17 9.03 8.14 -13.32
CA LEU A 17 8.83 6.80 -13.87
C LEU A 17 8.15 5.86 -12.88
N ASP A 18 7.53 6.37 -11.81
CA ASP A 18 6.63 5.62 -10.94
C ASP A 18 5.16 5.87 -11.35
N PRO A 19 4.42 4.85 -11.86
CA PRO A 19 4.74 3.43 -11.84
C PRO A 19 5.81 3.00 -12.86
N PRO A 20 6.67 2.03 -12.51
CA PRO A 20 7.74 1.54 -13.37
C PRO A 20 7.20 1.07 -14.72
N PRO A 21 7.97 1.19 -15.81
CA PRO A 21 7.55 0.74 -17.13
C PRO A 21 7.04 -0.72 -17.10
N PRO A 22 5.97 -1.08 -17.83
CA PRO A 22 5.33 -2.40 -17.72
C PRO A 22 6.29 -3.58 -17.90
N ARG A 23 7.29 -3.45 -18.79
CA ARG A 23 8.33 -4.47 -19.01
C ARG A 23 9.20 -4.74 -17.77
N VAL A 24 9.52 -3.69 -17.00
CA VAL A 24 10.32 -3.79 -15.77
C VAL A 24 9.48 -4.42 -14.67
N HIS A 25 8.21 -4.02 -14.59
CA HIS A 25 7.25 -4.63 -13.68
C HIS A 25 7.11 -6.14 -13.94
N ALA A 26 6.90 -6.55 -15.19
CA ALA A 26 6.78 -7.95 -15.57
C ALA A 26 8.03 -8.78 -15.22
N ALA A 27 9.24 -8.23 -15.48
CA ALA A 27 10.49 -8.88 -15.11
C ALA A 27 10.64 -9.04 -13.60
N ALA A 28 10.25 -8.03 -12.81
CA ALA A 28 10.28 -8.10 -11.35
C ALA A 28 9.30 -9.14 -10.79
N VAL A 29 8.09 -9.24 -11.35
CA VAL A 29 7.10 -10.26 -10.98
C VAL A 29 7.64 -11.67 -11.26
N LEU A 30 8.22 -11.89 -12.45
CA LEU A 30 8.84 -13.16 -12.81
C LEU A 30 10.01 -13.53 -11.87
N ALA A 31 10.90 -12.58 -11.59
CA ALA A 31 11.99 -12.79 -10.65
C ALA A 31 11.49 -13.12 -9.24
N GLY A 32 10.44 -12.44 -8.77
CA GLY A 32 9.78 -12.73 -7.49
C GLY A 32 9.23 -14.15 -7.45
N ALA A 33 8.57 -14.60 -8.51
CA ALA A 33 8.05 -15.97 -8.61
C ALA A 33 9.16 -17.02 -8.51
N PHE A 34 10.32 -16.80 -9.16
CA PHE A 34 11.47 -17.69 -9.03
C PHE A 34 12.06 -17.73 -7.61
N LEU A 35 11.91 -16.65 -6.85
CA LEU A 35 12.32 -16.56 -5.45
C LEU A 35 11.27 -17.07 -4.47
N GLY A 36 10.13 -17.59 -4.95
CA GLY A 36 9.02 -18.04 -4.11
C GLY A 36 8.28 -16.89 -3.41
N VAL A 37 8.41 -15.66 -3.91
CA VAL A 37 7.62 -14.53 -3.42
C VAL A 37 6.19 -14.68 -3.93
N ASP A 38 5.27 -14.88 -3.00
CA ASP A 38 3.84 -15.00 -3.27
C ASP A 38 3.09 -13.83 -2.62
N TRP A 39 2.09 -13.31 -3.33
CA TRP A 39 1.21 -12.23 -2.87
C TRP A 39 -0.13 -12.29 -3.58
N ASP A 40 -1.19 -12.01 -2.83
CA ASP A 40 -2.54 -11.90 -3.37
C ASP A 40 -2.87 -10.44 -3.59
N LEU A 41 -3.44 -10.11 -4.75
CA LEU A 41 -3.89 -8.75 -5.01
C LEU A 41 -5.11 -8.43 -4.13
N LEU A 42 -5.05 -7.30 -3.44
CA LEU A 42 -6.18 -6.73 -2.71
C LEU A 42 -6.99 -5.87 -3.67
N ASP A 43 -7.99 -6.47 -4.30
CA ASP A 43 -8.92 -5.81 -5.22
C ASP A 43 -9.81 -4.80 -4.48
N LEU A 44 -9.30 -3.57 -4.38
CA LEU A 44 -9.97 -2.45 -3.74
C LEU A 44 -10.77 -1.63 -4.75
N VAL A 45 -12.03 -1.38 -4.43
CA VAL A 45 -12.92 -0.51 -5.20
C VAL A 45 -13.05 0.83 -4.48
N PRO A 46 -12.81 1.97 -5.15
CA PRO A 46 -13.02 3.28 -4.54
C PRO A 46 -14.50 3.47 -4.21
N GLN A 47 -14.78 4.08 -3.06
CA GLN A 47 -16.12 4.36 -2.56
C GLN A 47 -16.27 5.85 -2.33
N PRO A 48 -17.42 6.45 -2.70
CA PRO A 48 -17.72 7.82 -2.34
C PRO A 48 -17.77 7.95 -0.83
N CYS A 49 -17.02 8.91 -0.28
CA CYS A 49 -17.00 9.19 1.13
C CYS A 49 -18.27 9.97 1.54
N ALA A 50 -19.06 9.44 2.47
CA ALA A 50 -20.20 10.16 3.03
C ALA A 50 -19.71 11.17 4.09
N ALA A 51 -19.57 12.43 3.68
CA ALA A 51 -19.51 13.61 4.54
C ALA A 51 -18.49 13.58 5.70
N VAL A 52 -17.20 13.53 5.40
CA VAL A 52 -16.15 14.08 6.29
C VAL A 52 -15.56 15.31 5.61
N ARG A 53 -15.39 16.42 6.36
CA ARG A 53 -14.67 17.59 5.84
C ARG A 53 -13.24 17.18 5.48
N GLY A 54 -12.87 17.25 4.21
CA GLY A 54 -11.50 17.06 3.72
C GLY A 54 -11.39 16.14 2.51
N ASP A 55 -10.16 15.98 2.00
CA ASP A 55 -9.82 15.17 0.81
C ASP A 55 -9.71 13.66 1.10
N GLY A 56 -10.59 13.15 1.96
CA GLY A 56 -10.60 11.74 2.33
C GLY A 56 -11.02 10.84 1.17
N ALA A 57 -10.28 9.76 0.96
CA ALA A 57 -10.63 8.74 -0.02
C ALA A 57 -10.81 7.38 0.68
N VAL A 58 -11.83 6.63 0.24
CA VAL A 58 -12.23 5.36 0.86
C VAL A 58 -12.18 4.26 -0.19
N TRP A 59 -11.68 3.10 0.21
CA TRP A 59 -11.59 1.90 -0.61
C TRP A 59 -12.17 0.70 0.12
N ARG A 60 -12.82 -0.20 -0.61
CA ARG A 60 -13.41 -1.42 -0.06
C ARG A 60 -13.12 -2.64 -0.91
N ARG A 61 -12.93 -3.79 -0.25
CA ARG A 61 -13.05 -5.13 -0.83
C ARG A 61 -14.23 -5.83 -0.18
N GLY A 62 -15.40 -5.74 -0.80
CA GLY A 62 -16.65 -6.27 -0.24
C GLY A 62 -16.90 -5.81 1.20
N GLU A 63 -17.17 -6.79 2.08
CA GLU A 63 -17.33 -6.59 3.52
C GLU A 63 -16.07 -6.92 4.32
N ASP A 64 -15.01 -7.35 3.63
CA ASP A 64 -13.80 -7.90 4.26
C ASP A 64 -12.77 -6.85 4.62
N VAL A 65 -12.66 -5.80 3.81
CA VAL A 65 -11.64 -4.76 4.00
C VAL A 65 -12.22 -3.41 3.68
N LEU A 66 -11.99 -2.45 4.57
CA LEU A 66 -12.22 -1.02 4.41
C LEU A 66 -10.90 -0.30 4.69
N ILE A 67 -10.50 0.61 3.80
CA ILE A 67 -9.32 1.45 3.99
C ILE A 67 -9.73 2.88 3.70
N GLU A 68 -9.40 3.80 4.60
CA GLU A 68 -9.60 5.24 4.43
C GLU A 68 -8.25 5.95 4.54
N LEU A 69 -7.97 6.78 3.54
CA LEU A 69 -6.82 7.68 3.51
C LEU A 69 -7.33 9.12 3.62
N GLY A 70 -7.17 9.72 4.80
CA GLY A 70 -7.50 11.12 5.08
C GLY A 70 -6.29 11.84 5.67
N ALA A 71 -6.47 12.54 6.80
CA ALA A 71 -5.33 13.05 7.59
C ALA A 71 -4.43 11.92 8.14
N ARG A 72 -5.00 10.72 8.26
CA ARG A 72 -4.38 9.50 8.74
C ARG A 72 -4.81 8.34 7.83
N VAL A 73 -4.07 7.25 7.85
CA VAL A 73 -4.55 5.98 7.30
C VAL A 73 -5.29 5.25 8.41
N THR A 74 -6.49 4.79 8.08
CA THR A 74 -7.28 3.90 8.92
C THR A 74 -7.76 2.73 8.09
N GLY A 75 -7.89 1.57 8.71
CA GLY A 75 -8.51 0.45 8.04
C GLY A 75 -9.15 -0.53 9.01
N LEU A 76 -10.09 -1.27 8.48
CA LEU A 76 -10.83 -2.33 9.13
C LEU A 76 -10.72 -3.58 8.25
N VAL A 77 -10.29 -4.69 8.85
CA VAL A 77 -10.18 -5.98 8.18
C VAL A 77 -11.00 -7.03 8.93
N ALA A 78 -11.70 -7.88 8.20
CA ALA A 78 -12.51 -8.93 8.80
C ALA A 78 -11.59 -9.95 9.51
N PRO A 79 -11.90 -10.38 10.76
CA PRO A 79 -11.06 -11.31 11.52
C PRO A 79 -10.77 -12.63 10.79
N ARG A 80 -11.71 -13.09 9.96
CA ARG A 80 -11.56 -14.30 9.12
C ARG A 80 -10.39 -14.24 8.14
N LEU A 81 -9.87 -13.04 7.83
CA LEU A 81 -8.70 -12.88 6.98
C LEU A 81 -7.38 -13.20 7.73
N GLY A 82 -7.38 -13.29 9.06
CA GLY A 82 -6.20 -13.64 9.83
C GLY A 82 -5.04 -12.66 9.69
N VAL A 83 -5.34 -11.36 9.51
CA VAL A 83 -4.31 -10.32 9.37
C VAL A 83 -3.72 -10.02 10.75
N ALA A 84 -2.41 -10.13 10.89
CA ALA A 84 -1.70 -9.81 12.14
C ALA A 84 -1.28 -8.33 12.21
N HIS A 85 -0.87 -7.77 11.07
CA HIS A 85 -0.49 -6.36 10.98
C HIS A 85 -0.65 -5.84 9.54
N ALA A 86 -0.76 -4.53 9.41
CA ALA A 86 -0.73 -3.83 8.14
C ALA A 86 0.63 -3.14 7.97
N GLU A 87 1.16 -3.13 6.75
CA GLU A 87 2.32 -2.33 6.38
C GLU A 87 1.88 -1.24 5.41
N ILE A 88 2.29 0.00 5.69
CA ILE A 88 2.06 1.17 4.84
C ILE A 88 3.37 1.47 4.15
N HIS A 89 3.46 1.09 2.87
CA HIS A 89 4.62 1.31 2.02
C HIS A 89 4.46 2.64 1.31
N SER A 90 5.52 3.44 1.29
CA SER A 90 5.58 4.76 0.66
C SER A 90 6.99 5.00 0.14
N ARG A 91 7.22 6.15 -0.51
CA ARG A 91 8.57 6.60 -0.88
C ARG A 91 9.50 6.73 0.32
N GLU A 92 8.98 7.16 1.47
CA GLU A 92 9.75 7.36 2.70
C GLU A 92 10.13 6.04 3.39
N GLY A 93 9.63 4.91 2.88
CA GLY A 93 9.82 3.57 3.44
C GLY A 93 8.50 2.92 3.85
N ALA A 94 8.61 1.83 4.62
CA ALA A 94 7.49 1.06 5.12
C ALA A 94 7.28 1.31 6.62
N ARG A 95 6.01 1.48 7.03
CA ARG A 95 5.60 1.56 8.44
C ARG A 95 4.72 0.38 8.79
N VAL A 96 4.95 -0.22 9.95
CA VAL A 96 4.14 -1.34 10.46
C VAL A 96 3.10 -0.81 11.42
N LEU A 97 1.83 -1.15 11.18
CA LEU A 97 0.69 -0.80 12.03
C LEU A 97 0.10 -2.11 12.58
N PRO A 98 0.00 -2.27 13.92
CA PRO A 98 -0.65 -3.42 14.49
C PRO A 98 -2.13 -3.44 14.10
N VAL A 99 -2.67 -4.64 13.89
CA VAL A 99 -4.11 -4.86 13.79
C VAL A 99 -4.60 -5.32 15.15
N ASP A 100 -5.60 -4.63 15.69
CA ASP A 100 -6.16 -4.98 17.00
C ASP A 100 -7.12 -6.19 16.91
N GLU A 101 -7.66 -6.60 18.06
CA GLU A 101 -8.53 -7.78 18.18
C GLU A 101 -9.83 -7.68 17.36
N VAL A 102 -10.26 -6.48 17.00
CA VAL A 102 -11.46 -6.24 16.18
C VAL A 102 -11.14 -6.01 14.71
N GLY A 103 -9.86 -6.09 14.33
CA GLY A 103 -9.41 -5.93 12.95
C GLY A 103 -9.13 -4.49 12.55
N CYS A 104 -9.00 -3.56 13.48
CA CYS A 104 -8.69 -2.16 13.18
C CYS A 104 -7.19 -1.90 13.17
N PHE A 105 -6.75 -1.01 12.28
CA PHE A 105 -5.42 -0.42 12.32
C PHE A 105 -5.49 1.07 11.99
N SER A 106 -4.57 1.86 12.54
CA SER A 106 -4.46 3.28 12.21
C SER A 106 -3.06 3.82 12.41
N GLY A 107 -2.72 4.87 11.66
CA GLY A 107 -1.43 5.52 11.74
C GLY A 107 -1.38 6.81 10.92
N ASP A 108 -0.26 7.52 10.99
CA ASP A 108 -0.05 8.71 10.17
C ASP A 108 0.06 8.32 8.69
N LEU A 109 -0.56 9.12 7.81
CA LEU A 109 -0.50 8.92 6.37
C LEU A 109 0.79 9.55 5.81
N PRO A 110 1.70 8.76 5.19
CA PRO A 110 2.86 9.32 4.49
C PRO A 110 2.47 10.25 3.33
N SER A 111 3.42 11.10 2.93
CA SER A 111 3.24 11.93 1.74
C SER A 111 3.27 11.09 0.45
N GLY A 112 2.59 11.56 -0.60
CA GLY A 112 2.54 10.88 -1.90
C GLY A 112 1.69 9.61 -1.93
N ARG A 113 2.00 8.71 -2.86
CA ARG A 113 1.31 7.43 -3.05
C ARG A 113 1.70 6.42 -1.98
N VAL A 114 0.74 5.60 -1.59
CA VAL A 114 0.95 4.58 -0.55
C VAL A 114 0.42 3.23 -1.00
N ARG A 115 1.01 2.15 -0.52
CA ARG A 115 0.52 0.78 -0.72
C ARG A 115 0.30 0.14 0.64
N VAL A 116 -0.85 -0.51 0.78
CA VAL A 116 -1.22 -1.24 1.99
C VAL A 116 -0.94 -2.72 1.76
N VAL A 117 -0.17 -3.32 2.67
CA VAL A 117 0.13 -4.75 2.68
C VAL A 117 -0.44 -5.35 3.97
N LEU A 118 -1.39 -6.26 3.86
CA LEU A 118 -1.98 -6.97 4.99
C LEU A 118 -1.27 -8.30 5.18
N ARG A 119 -0.54 -8.44 6.29
CA ARG A 119 0.28 -9.62 6.57
C ARG A 119 -0.53 -10.66 7.31
N ARG A 120 -0.57 -11.87 6.74
CA ARG A 120 -1.30 -13.03 7.27
C ARG A 120 -0.31 -14.13 7.65
N PRO A 121 -0.15 -14.50 8.92
CA PRO A 121 0.76 -15.58 9.30
C PRO A 121 0.39 -16.88 8.58
N GLY A 122 1.37 -17.49 7.89
CA GLY A 122 1.15 -18.75 7.16
C GLY A 122 0.31 -18.63 5.88
N SER A 123 0.08 -17.43 5.36
CA SER A 123 -0.61 -17.19 4.09
C SER A 123 0.07 -16.07 3.31
N ALA A 124 -0.14 -16.00 2.00
CA ALA A 124 0.36 -14.90 1.18
C ALA A 124 -0.15 -13.55 1.75
N PRO A 125 0.64 -12.46 1.73
CA PRO A 125 0.13 -11.14 2.06
C PRO A 125 -0.94 -10.69 1.05
N LEU A 126 -1.94 -9.93 1.51
CA LEU A 126 -2.83 -9.20 0.61
C LEU A 126 -2.22 -7.83 0.31
N VAL A 127 -2.08 -7.47 -0.96
CA VAL A 127 -1.33 -6.27 -1.37
C VAL A 127 -2.22 -5.38 -2.21
N SER A 128 -2.44 -4.14 -1.77
CA SER A 128 -3.19 -3.17 -2.57
C SER A 128 -2.40 -2.73 -3.81
N PRO A 129 -3.06 -2.21 -4.85
CA PRO A 129 -2.38 -1.30 -5.78
C PRO A 129 -1.82 -0.08 -5.02
N TRP A 130 -0.98 0.71 -5.67
CA TRP A 130 -0.64 2.04 -5.15
C TRP A 130 -1.90 2.89 -5.09
N LEU A 131 -2.23 3.35 -3.88
CA LEU A 131 -3.34 4.22 -3.55
C LEU A 131 -2.86 5.67 -3.52
N ARG A 132 -3.82 6.56 -3.76
CA ARG A 132 -3.69 7.99 -4.10
C ARG A 132 -3.55 8.27 -5.59
#